data_AF-A0A6S5JNX1-F1
#
_entry.id   AF-A0A6S5JNX1-F1
#
_cell.length_a   1.000
_cell.length_b   1.000
_cell.length_c   1.000
_cell.angle_alpha   90.00
_cell.angle_beta   90.00
_cell.angle_gamma   90.00
#
_symmetry.space_group_name_H-M   'P 1'
#
loop_
_entity.id
_entity.type
_entity.pdbx_description
1 polymer ?
#
loop_
_entity_poly.entity_id
_entity_poly.type
_entity_poly.pdbx_seq_one_letter_code
_entity_poly.pdbx_strand_id
1 'polypeptide(L)' 'MITGTSNYDEVPMVPCKICGGYYKADEPEMHVCEEAAQ' A
#
# COMPACT_ATOMS: atom_id res chain seq x y z
N MET A 1 28.71 2.93 -13.49
CA MET A 1 27.77 1.83 -13.15
C MET A 1 26.49 2.50 -12.69
N ILE A 2 25.47 2.57 -13.54
CA ILE A 2 24.13 2.98 -13.13
C ILE A 2 23.47 1.70 -12.66
N THR A 3 23.58 1.43 -11.36
CA THR A 3 22.75 0.44 -10.69
C THR A 3 21.31 0.93 -10.84
N GLY A 4 20.67 0.49 -11.92
CA GLY A 4 19.22 0.48 -12.02
C GLY A 4 18.73 -0.57 -11.05
N THR A 5 18.77 -0.28 -9.75
CA THR A 5 17.76 -0.81 -8.82
C THR A 5 16.50 -0.05 -9.18
N SER A 6 15.95 -0.40 -10.34
CA SER A 6 14.63 -0.02 -10.75
C SER A 6 13.77 -0.56 -9.62
N ASN A 7 13.28 0.37 -8.80
CA ASN A 7 12.65 0.05 -7.54
C ASN A 7 11.25 -0.50 -7.83
N TYR A 8 11.23 -1.72 -8.37
CA TYR A 8 10.02 -2.48 -8.65
C TYR A 8 9.49 -3.17 -7.39
N ASP A 9 10.14 -2.98 -6.24
CA ASP A 9 9.81 -3.64 -4.97
C ASP A 9 9.26 -2.67 -3.90
N GLU A 10 9.54 -1.36 -4.00
CA GLU A 10 8.91 -0.32 -3.18
C GLU A 10 7.53 0.00 -3.76
N VAL A 11 6.58 -0.90 -3.54
CA VAL A 11 5.18 -0.55 -3.82
C VAL A 11 4.83 0.66 -2.95
N PRO A 12 4.39 1.78 -3.55
CA PRO A 12 4.04 2.96 -2.78
C PRO A 12 2.87 2.62 -1.85
N MET A 13 3.04 2.96 -0.57
CA MET A 13 1.97 2.87 0.39
C MET A 13 1.03 4.07 0.21
N VAL A 14 -0.24 3.81 -0.06
CA VAL A 14 -1.27 4.82 -0.24
C VAL A 14 -2.16 4.92 1.00
N PRO A 15 -2.62 6.12 1.36
CA PRO A 15 -3.50 6.30 2.50
C PRO A 15 -4.92 5.81 2.18
N CYS A 16 -5.45 4.96 3.04
CA CYS A 16 -6.85 4.57 3.05
C CYS A 16 -7.73 5.76 3.38
N LYS A 17 -8.72 6.05 2.53
CA LYS A 17 -9.68 7.16 2.73
C LYS A 17 -10.81 6.82 3.69
N ILE A 18 -10.89 5.55 4.08
CA ILE A 18 -11.86 5.00 5.02
C ILE A 18 -11.19 5.12 6.40
N CYS A 19 -10.32 4.17 6.76
CA CYS A 19 -9.78 4.11 8.13
C CYS A 19 -8.60 5.05 8.41
N GLY A 20 -8.07 5.75 7.40
CA GLY A 20 -6.87 6.60 7.53
C GLY A 20 -5.54 5.85 7.63
N GLY A 21 -5.54 4.50 7.56
CA GLY A 21 -4.33 3.67 7.52
C GLY A 21 -3.59 3.77 6.19
N TYR A 22 -2.50 3.02 6.03
CA TYR A 22 -1.76 2.94 4.77
C TYR A 22 -1.75 1.51 4.24
N TYR A 23 -1.88 1.35 2.93
CA TYR A 23 -1.83 0.05 2.27
C TYR A 23 -0.98 0.07 1.01
N LYS A 24 -0.47 -1.10 0.62
CA LYS A 24 0.29 -1.27 -0.61
C LYS A 24 -0.63 -1.06 -1.82
N ALA A 25 -0.28 -0.13 -2.70
CA ALA A 25 -1.12 0.19 -3.87
C ALA A 25 -1.31 -1.00 -4.84
N ASP A 26 -0.41 -1.98 -4.84
CA ASP A 26 -0.53 -3.20 -5.67
C ASP A 26 -1.38 -4.29 -5.01
N GLU A 27 -1.44 -4.31 -3.68
CA GLU A 27 -2.22 -5.24 -2.87
C GLU A 27 -3.32 -4.52 -2.05
N PRO A 28 -4.24 -3.76 -2.69
CA PRO A 28 -5.33 -3.08 -1.97
C PRO A 28 -6.26 -4.05 -1.24
N GLU A 29 -6.41 -5.27 -1.76
CA GLU A 29 -7.23 -6.34 -1.19
C GLU A 29 -6.65 -6.94 0.10
N MET A 30 -5.34 -6.82 0.31
CA MET A 30 -4.68 -7.21 1.57
C MET A 30 -4.92 -6.18 2.68
N HIS A 31 -5.46 -5.00 2.35
CA HIS A 31 -5.80 -4.00 3.34
C HIS A 31 -7.09 -4.36 4.09
N VAL A 32 -6.94 -4.77 5.34
CA VAL A 32 -8.07 -4.97 6.24
C VAL A 32 -8.45 -3.61 6.84
N CYS A 33 -9.53 -3.01 6.33
CA CYS A 33 -10.19 -1.89 6.98
C CYS A 33 -10.95 -2.38 8.21
N GLU A 34 -10.47 -2.04 9.42
CA GLU A 34 -11.21 -2.30 10.67
C GLU A 34 -12.56 -1.56 10.76
N GLU A 35 -12.84 -0.60 9.86
CA GLU A 35 -14.16 0.03 9.74
C GLU A 35 -15.25 -0.92 9.22
N ALA A 36 -14.90 -2.08 8.65
CA ALA A 36 -15.89 -3.10 8.29
C ALA A 36 -16.35 -3.94 9.51
N ALA A 37 -15.79 -3.71 10.71
CA ALA A 37 -16.08 -4.47 11.92
C ALA A 37 -17.03 -3.76 12.91
N GLN A 38 -17.83 -2.78 12.45
CA GLN A 38 -18.88 -2.15 13.26
C GLN A 38 -20.28 -2.38 12.70
#